data_AF-A0A916C1V4-F1
#
_entry.id   AF-A0A916C1V4-F1
#
_cell.length_a   1.000
_cell.length_b   1.000
_cell.length_c   1.000
_cell.angle_alpha   90.00
_cell.angle_beta   90.00
_cell.angle_gamma   90.00
#
_symmetry.space_group_name_H-M   'P 1'
#
loop_
_entity.id
_entity.type
_entity.pdbx_description
1 polymer ?
#
loop_
_entity_poly.entity_id
_entity_poly.type
_entity_poly.pdbx_seq_one_letter_code
_entity_poly.pdbx_strand_id
1 'polypeptide(L)'
;MIVISEQQSATEFTRARVLARLAPYLREVDLPRAWLVARSLQDAGARARALCYLVDPLPPDQRVAVLDEALTLARSIAQSWLRVRAYVPVLVRLQAAEKMVVAEEVLETIALIPHEWHRSRALTLVAQILPDEIKDRAIVEARSIGTPYARALTLSAYSESLSDELRLQVLQAAPLVIDEWLRATLLGAVAEYLTSEQRAEAWAEARRISDRAARVSALHGVARTLSVEARPIGLQEALRVARQIEDELGRAEMLAVLLVDLPDDQRALAFQEAWQAARSIGDPALQATALIGLLPAALEDAVADLREEILAVTRQIADVDSRAEVLSQAIAYCAVEERADAACAVLELWG
;
A
#
# COMPACT_ATOMS: atom_id res chain seq x y z
N MET A 1 -19.76 -5.88 -23.62
CA MET A 1 -18.59 -4.99 -23.88
C MET A 1 -18.10 -4.31 -22.61
N ILE A 2 -18.95 -3.69 -21.78
CA ILE A 2 -18.52 -2.96 -20.55
C ILE A 2 -17.84 -3.87 -19.50
N VAL A 3 -18.40 -5.05 -19.21
CA VAL A 3 -17.81 -6.01 -18.23
C VAL A 3 -16.44 -6.54 -18.69
N ILE A 4 -16.27 -6.74 -20.00
CA ILE A 4 -15.02 -7.22 -20.59
C ILE A 4 -13.95 -6.11 -20.52
N SER A 5 -14.31 -4.84 -20.73
CA SER A 5 -13.36 -3.72 -20.62
C SER A 5 -12.90 -3.45 -19.18
N GLU A 6 -13.78 -3.63 -18.19
CA GLU A 6 -13.42 -3.45 -16.77
C GLU A 6 -12.53 -4.59 -16.26
N GLN A 7 -12.85 -5.84 -16.61
CA GLN A 7 -12.00 -6.99 -16.29
C GLN A 7 -10.63 -6.89 -16.97
N GLN A 8 -10.60 -6.50 -18.24
CA GLN A 8 -9.34 -6.29 -18.97
C GLN A 8 -8.48 -5.20 -18.31
N SER A 9 -9.08 -4.07 -17.91
CA SER A 9 -8.35 -3.01 -17.20
C SER A 9 -7.80 -3.54 -15.86
N ALA A 10 -8.59 -4.29 -15.08
CA ALA A 10 -8.14 -4.88 -13.81
C ALA A 10 -6.95 -5.85 -13.99
N THR A 11 -6.99 -6.69 -15.02
CA THR A 11 -5.88 -7.58 -15.37
C THR A 11 -4.64 -6.78 -15.76
N GLU A 12 -4.77 -5.75 -16.59
CA GLU A 12 -3.63 -4.94 -17.02
C GLU A 12 -2.96 -4.18 -15.85
N PHE A 13 -3.76 -3.67 -14.90
CA PHE A 13 -3.21 -3.10 -13.67
C PHE A 13 -2.50 -4.13 -12.79
N THR A 14 -2.97 -5.37 -12.79
CA THR A 14 -2.32 -6.48 -12.08
C THR A 14 -0.97 -6.80 -12.71
N ARG A 15 -0.89 -6.88 -14.04
CA ARG A 15 0.38 -7.06 -14.76
C ARG A 15 1.37 -5.93 -14.50
N ALA A 16 0.91 -4.67 -14.53
CA ALA A 16 1.75 -3.52 -14.20
C ALA A 16 2.30 -3.59 -12.76
N ARG A 17 1.50 -4.05 -11.80
CA ARG A 17 1.91 -4.23 -10.40
C ARG A 17 2.89 -5.41 -10.23
N VAL A 18 2.69 -6.50 -10.95
CA VAL A 18 3.63 -7.62 -10.99
C VAL A 18 4.97 -7.13 -11.55
N LEU A 19 5.00 -6.48 -12.72
CA LEU A 19 6.22 -5.90 -13.29
C LEU A 19 6.96 -4.97 -12.32
N ALA A 20 6.21 -4.20 -11.51
CA ALA A 20 6.76 -3.37 -10.44
C ALA A 20 7.61 -4.16 -9.44
N ARG A 21 7.10 -5.30 -9.00
CA ARG A 21 7.76 -6.17 -8.01
C ARG A 21 8.89 -6.97 -8.63
N LEU A 22 8.81 -7.29 -9.92
CA LEU A 22 9.85 -8.02 -10.63
C LEU A 22 11.07 -7.15 -10.95
N ALA A 23 10.86 -5.85 -11.24
CA ALA A 23 11.90 -4.96 -11.76
C ALA A 23 13.25 -5.00 -11.03
N PRO A 24 13.32 -5.03 -9.67
CA PRO A 24 14.60 -5.09 -8.96
C PRO A 24 15.38 -6.41 -9.14
N TYR A 25 14.74 -7.46 -9.68
CA TYR A 25 15.27 -8.82 -9.78
C TYR A 25 15.49 -9.27 -11.23
N LEU A 26 15.13 -8.44 -12.21
CA LEU A 26 15.30 -8.77 -13.64
C LEU A 26 16.78 -8.69 -14.05
N ARG A 27 17.26 -9.70 -14.77
CA ARG A 27 18.56 -9.65 -15.45
C ARG A 27 18.39 -8.95 -16.80
N GLU A 28 19.51 -8.54 -17.40
CA GLU A 28 19.50 -7.96 -18.76
C GLU A 28 18.79 -8.85 -19.79
N VAL A 29 18.88 -10.18 -19.63
CA VAL A 29 18.22 -11.15 -20.53
C VAL A 29 16.70 -11.15 -20.40
N ASP A 30 16.16 -10.75 -19.25
CA ASP A 30 14.73 -10.76 -18.92
C ASP A 30 14.04 -9.46 -19.35
N LEU A 31 14.80 -8.36 -19.48
CA LEU A 31 14.29 -7.03 -19.83
C LEU A 31 13.48 -7.00 -21.13
N PRO A 32 13.91 -7.61 -22.26
CA PRO A 32 13.13 -7.57 -23.50
C PRO A 32 11.69 -8.09 -23.34
N ARG A 33 11.50 -9.18 -22.59
CA ARG A 33 10.17 -9.75 -22.30
C ARG A 33 9.37 -8.81 -21.40
N ALA A 34 9.98 -8.28 -20.33
CA ALA A 34 9.30 -7.32 -19.45
C ALA A 34 8.82 -6.07 -20.20
N TRP A 35 9.65 -5.51 -21.09
CA TRP A 35 9.27 -4.38 -21.94
C TRP A 35 8.17 -4.71 -22.93
N LEU A 36 8.20 -5.91 -23.52
CA LEU A 36 7.14 -6.39 -24.41
C LEU A 36 5.78 -6.42 -23.68
N VAL A 37 5.76 -7.00 -22.49
CA VAL A 37 4.55 -7.03 -21.65
C VAL A 37 4.09 -5.60 -21.34
N ALA A 38 4.98 -4.75 -20.83
CA ALA A 38 4.66 -3.37 -20.46
C ALA A 38 4.05 -2.59 -21.63
N ARG A 39 4.65 -2.66 -22.83
CA ARG A 39 4.17 -1.94 -24.02
C ARG A 39 2.92 -2.55 -24.64
N SER A 40 2.59 -3.81 -24.34
CA SER A 40 1.36 -4.46 -24.81
C SER A 40 0.09 -4.05 -24.05
N LEU A 41 0.22 -3.49 -22.84
CA LEU A 41 -0.91 -3.04 -22.01
C LEU A 41 -1.68 -1.92 -22.72
N GLN A 42 -2.99 -2.03 -22.92
CA GLN A 42 -3.77 -1.04 -23.67
C GLN A 42 -4.23 0.15 -22.82
N ASP A 43 -4.47 -0.07 -21.53
CA ASP A 43 -4.80 0.96 -20.55
C ASP A 43 -3.59 1.88 -20.35
N ALA A 44 -3.76 3.17 -20.65
CA ALA A 44 -2.69 4.17 -20.58
C ALA A 44 -2.12 4.30 -19.16
N GLY A 45 -2.94 4.15 -18.12
CA GLY A 45 -2.50 4.21 -16.73
C GLY A 45 -1.71 2.97 -16.31
N ALA A 46 -2.15 1.78 -16.72
CA ALA A 46 -1.41 0.53 -16.49
C ALA A 46 -0.07 0.53 -17.24
N ARG A 47 -0.06 0.96 -18.51
CA ARG A 47 1.15 1.10 -19.33
C ARG A 47 2.13 2.10 -18.72
N ALA A 48 1.68 3.33 -18.43
CA ALA A 48 2.55 4.35 -17.82
C ALA A 48 3.21 3.83 -16.54
N ARG A 49 2.44 3.17 -15.68
CA ARG A 49 2.94 2.55 -14.45
C ARG A 49 4.00 1.48 -14.73
N ALA A 50 3.73 0.55 -15.65
CA ALA A 50 4.68 -0.52 -16.00
C ALA A 50 6.00 0.04 -16.57
N LEU A 51 5.93 1.04 -17.46
CA LEU A 51 7.10 1.70 -18.04
C LEU A 51 7.96 2.36 -16.96
N CYS A 52 7.34 3.06 -16.00
CA CYS A 52 8.07 3.66 -14.88
C CYS A 52 8.86 2.60 -14.11
N TYR A 53 8.25 1.46 -13.77
CA TYR A 53 8.95 0.46 -12.96
C TYR A 53 10.15 -0.20 -13.65
N LEU A 54 10.15 -0.29 -14.98
CA LEU A 54 11.24 -0.87 -15.74
C LEU A 54 12.36 0.14 -16.10
N VAL A 55 12.25 1.40 -15.67
CA VAL A 55 13.17 2.46 -16.11
C VAL A 55 14.56 2.38 -15.47
N ASP A 56 14.66 1.87 -14.24
CA ASP A 56 15.88 1.96 -13.43
C ASP A 56 17.10 1.26 -14.07
N PRO A 57 16.97 0.09 -14.73
CA PRO A 57 18.09 -0.55 -15.42
C PRO A 57 18.61 0.19 -16.66
N LEU A 58 17.91 1.21 -17.18
CA LEU A 58 18.27 1.86 -18.45
C LEU A 58 19.39 2.93 -18.28
N PRO A 59 20.14 3.24 -19.36
CA PRO A 59 21.01 4.42 -19.41
C PRO A 59 20.24 5.74 -19.22
N PRO A 60 20.84 6.79 -18.64
CA PRO A 60 20.15 8.06 -18.32
C PRO A 60 19.33 8.67 -19.45
N ASP A 61 19.87 8.74 -20.67
CA ASP A 61 19.18 9.32 -21.83
C ASP A 61 17.91 8.54 -22.19
N GLN A 62 17.94 7.21 -22.03
CA GLN A 62 16.77 6.36 -22.27
C GLN A 62 15.75 6.48 -21.14
N ARG A 63 16.20 6.72 -19.90
CA ARG A 63 15.29 6.94 -18.76
C ARG A 63 14.41 8.16 -19.00
N VAL A 64 15.00 9.27 -19.45
CA VAL A 64 14.26 10.50 -19.76
C VAL A 64 13.20 10.22 -20.83
N ALA A 65 13.58 9.58 -21.94
CA ALA A 65 12.63 9.26 -23.01
C ALA A 65 11.45 8.37 -22.54
N VAL A 66 11.72 7.38 -21.68
CA VAL A 66 10.66 6.51 -21.13
C VAL A 66 9.77 7.26 -20.14
N LEU A 67 10.34 8.11 -19.29
CA LEU A 67 9.56 8.92 -18.35
C LEU A 67 8.67 9.94 -19.09
N ASP A 68 9.16 10.52 -20.19
CA ASP A 68 8.37 11.38 -21.08
C ASP A 68 7.22 10.62 -21.77
N GLU A 69 7.47 9.37 -22.20
CA GLU A 69 6.43 8.47 -22.71
C GLU A 69 5.35 8.21 -21.65
N ALA A 70 5.77 7.81 -20.44
CA ALA A 70 4.85 7.55 -19.33
C ALA A 70 4.07 8.81 -18.91
N LEU A 71 4.70 9.97 -18.92
CA LEU A 71 4.07 11.25 -18.61
C LEU A 71 3.04 11.65 -19.68
N THR A 72 3.37 11.43 -20.96
CA THR A 72 2.45 11.64 -22.08
C THR A 72 1.22 10.74 -21.97
N LEU A 73 1.43 9.46 -21.64
CA LEU A 73 0.35 8.51 -21.38
C LEU A 73 -0.53 8.97 -20.21
N ALA A 74 0.06 9.40 -19.09
CA ALA A 74 -0.70 9.93 -17.96
C ALA A 74 -1.56 11.14 -18.39
N ARG A 75 -0.96 12.13 -19.06
CA ARG A 75 -1.64 13.34 -19.57
C ARG A 75 -2.81 13.04 -20.51
N SER A 76 -2.72 11.96 -21.30
CA SER A 76 -3.77 11.54 -22.23
C SER A 76 -5.05 11.04 -21.54
N ILE A 77 -4.98 10.67 -20.25
CA ILE A 77 -6.13 10.15 -19.50
C ILE A 77 -7.14 11.27 -19.28
N ALA A 78 -8.36 11.10 -19.79
CA ALA A 78 -9.40 12.13 -19.74
C ALA A 78 -9.92 12.41 -18.31
N GLN A 79 -10.08 11.36 -17.48
CA GLN A 79 -10.62 11.51 -16.13
C GLN A 79 -9.52 11.95 -15.16
N SER A 80 -9.63 13.17 -14.61
CA SER A 80 -8.60 13.79 -13.74
C SER A 80 -8.18 12.91 -12.56
N TRP A 81 -9.11 12.18 -11.94
CA TRP A 81 -8.79 11.23 -10.87
C TRP A 81 -7.85 10.11 -11.33
N LEU A 82 -8.12 9.47 -12.47
CA LEU A 82 -7.28 8.43 -13.03
C LEU A 82 -5.94 8.99 -13.54
N ARG A 83 -5.96 10.21 -14.06
CA ARG A 83 -4.76 10.95 -14.46
C ARG A 83 -3.81 11.13 -13.27
N VAL A 84 -4.30 11.60 -12.11
CA VAL A 84 -3.49 11.72 -10.89
C VAL A 84 -2.88 10.39 -10.47
N ARG A 85 -3.66 9.30 -10.52
CA ARG A 85 -3.14 7.94 -10.21
C ARG A 85 -2.02 7.49 -11.16
N ALA A 86 -2.00 7.97 -12.40
CA ALA A 86 -0.96 7.67 -13.38
C ALA A 86 0.28 8.56 -13.22
N TYR A 87 0.16 9.79 -12.72
CA TYR A 87 1.31 10.65 -12.42
C TYR A 87 2.17 10.12 -11.26
N VAL A 88 1.57 9.46 -10.27
CA VAL A 88 2.26 8.95 -9.06
C VAL A 88 3.53 8.15 -9.36
N PRO A 89 3.51 7.06 -10.17
CA PRO A 89 4.72 6.28 -10.46
C PRO A 89 5.78 7.09 -11.24
N VAL A 90 5.35 8.10 -12.00
CA VAL A 90 6.25 9.03 -12.73
C VAL A 90 6.95 9.96 -11.75
N LEU A 91 6.19 10.63 -10.88
CA LEU A 91 6.72 11.59 -9.87
C LEU A 91 7.79 10.99 -8.96
N VAL A 92 7.68 9.69 -8.64
CA VAL A 92 8.67 8.98 -7.81
C VAL A 92 10.05 8.91 -8.48
N ARG A 93 10.12 9.02 -9.82
CA ARG A 93 11.34 8.82 -10.62
C ARG A 93 11.91 10.08 -11.25
N LEU A 94 11.14 11.16 -11.27
CA LEU A 94 11.60 12.44 -11.80
C LEU A 94 12.70 13.05 -10.94
N GLN A 95 13.65 13.71 -11.60
CA GLN A 95 14.67 14.51 -10.92
C GLN A 95 14.07 15.79 -10.33
N ALA A 96 14.74 16.41 -9.35
CA ALA A 96 14.17 17.50 -8.56
C ALA A 96 13.52 18.63 -9.38
N ALA A 97 14.19 19.10 -10.45
CA ALA A 97 13.68 20.20 -11.28
C ALA A 97 12.39 19.82 -12.03
N GLU A 98 12.34 18.64 -12.65
CA GLU A 98 11.17 18.15 -13.39
C GLU A 98 10.04 17.75 -12.44
N LYS A 99 10.40 17.16 -11.30
CA LYS A 99 9.46 16.74 -10.26
C LYS A 99 8.68 17.93 -9.71
N MET A 100 9.32 19.09 -9.52
CA MET A 100 8.63 20.32 -9.13
C MET A 100 7.56 20.72 -10.15
N VAL A 101 7.92 20.78 -11.43
CA VAL A 101 7.00 21.18 -12.51
C VAL A 101 5.81 20.22 -12.60
N VAL A 102 6.06 18.91 -12.58
CA VAL A 102 5.00 17.90 -12.65
C VAL A 102 4.16 17.86 -11.37
N ALA A 103 4.76 18.13 -10.19
CA ALA A 103 4.01 18.21 -8.94
C ALA A 103 3.01 19.36 -8.94
N GLU A 104 3.36 20.51 -9.53
CA GLU A 104 2.43 21.63 -9.72
C GLU A 104 1.28 21.25 -10.67
N GLU A 105 1.60 20.65 -11.82
CA GLU A 105 0.59 20.14 -12.77
C GLU A 105 -0.36 19.13 -12.10
N VAL A 106 0.15 18.29 -11.21
CA VAL A 106 -0.66 17.33 -10.43
C VAL A 106 -1.60 18.05 -9.48
N LEU A 107 -1.15 19.06 -8.73
CA LEU A 107 -2.04 19.83 -7.85
C LEU A 107 -3.12 20.58 -8.65
N GLU A 108 -2.78 21.15 -9.81
CA GLU A 108 -3.76 21.76 -10.71
C GLU A 108 -4.79 20.74 -11.19
N THR A 109 -4.34 19.54 -11.58
CA THR A 109 -5.22 18.44 -11.97
C THR A 109 -6.15 18.02 -10.82
N ILE A 110 -5.64 17.99 -9.59
CA ILE A 110 -6.40 17.68 -8.38
C ILE A 110 -7.49 18.74 -8.15
N ALA A 111 -7.17 20.02 -8.30
CA ALA A 111 -8.12 21.11 -8.14
C ALA A 111 -9.29 21.03 -9.14
N LEU A 112 -9.07 20.43 -10.32
CA LEU A 112 -10.09 20.20 -11.33
C LEU A 112 -11.00 18.98 -11.05
N ILE A 113 -10.73 18.18 -10.01
CA ILE A 113 -11.57 17.02 -9.67
C ILE A 113 -12.89 17.49 -9.04
N PRO A 114 -14.06 17.27 -9.68
CA PRO A 114 -15.33 17.82 -9.16
C PRO A 114 -15.81 17.12 -7.90
N HIS A 115 -15.54 15.82 -7.79
CA HIS A 115 -16.03 14.99 -6.69
C HIS A 115 -15.08 15.07 -5.49
N GLU A 116 -15.51 15.67 -4.38
CA GLU A 116 -14.66 15.95 -3.21
C GLU A 116 -13.95 14.70 -2.66
N TRP A 117 -14.63 13.55 -2.65
CA TRP A 117 -14.01 12.28 -2.25
C TRP A 117 -12.82 11.91 -3.13
N HIS A 118 -12.93 12.04 -4.46
CA HIS A 118 -11.81 11.75 -5.37
C HIS A 118 -10.70 12.78 -5.20
N ARG A 119 -11.04 14.05 -4.96
CA ARG A 119 -10.06 15.11 -4.68
C ARG A 119 -9.29 14.84 -3.39
N SER A 120 -9.99 14.45 -2.33
CA SER A 120 -9.43 13.99 -1.05
C SER A 120 -8.46 12.83 -1.27
N ARG A 121 -8.91 11.77 -1.94
CA ARG A 121 -8.08 10.60 -2.24
C ARG A 121 -6.86 10.95 -3.09
N ALA A 122 -6.98 11.92 -3.99
CA ALA A 122 -5.88 12.36 -4.86
C ALA A 122 -4.80 13.10 -4.07
N LEU A 123 -5.19 14.01 -3.16
CA LEU A 123 -4.27 14.67 -2.24
C LEU A 123 -3.58 13.67 -1.32
N THR A 124 -4.32 12.74 -0.70
CA THR A 124 -3.74 11.68 0.13
C THR A 124 -2.71 10.85 -0.63
N LEU A 125 -2.99 10.51 -1.89
CA LEU A 125 -2.12 9.66 -2.71
C LEU A 125 -0.76 10.31 -3.02
N VAL A 126 -0.71 11.65 -3.08
CA VAL A 126 0.52 12.39 -3.44
C VAL A 126 1.27 12.92 -2.23
N ALA A 127 0.70 12.85 -1.03
CA ALA A 127 1.23 13.49 0.19
C ALA A 127 2.71 13.18 0.48
N GLN A 128 3.12 11.92 0.32
CA GLN A 128 4.49 11.46 0.58
C GLN A 128 5.45 11.65 -0.61
N ILE A 129 4.92 12.04 -1.77
CA ILE A 129 5.69 12.13 -3.02
C ILE A 129 5.94 13.59 -3.40
N LEU A 130 5.04 14.50 -3.02
CA LEU A 130 5.19 15.93 -3.28
C LEU A 130 6.47 16.49 -2.62
N PRO A 131 7.21 17.37 -3.33
CA PRO A 131 8.24 18.19 -2.71
C PRO A 131 7.69 19.02 -1.55
N ASP A 132 8.52 19.28 -0.53
CA ASP A 132 8.09 19.99 0.69
C ASP A 132 7.55 21.39 0.37
N GLU A 133 8.12 22.06 -0.62
CA GLU A 133 7.71 23.38 -1.11
C GLU A 133 6.28 23.38 -1.66
N ILE A 134 5.77 22.22 -2.09
CA ILE A 134 4.43 22.04 -2.66
C ILE A 134 3.42 21.53 -1.61
N LYS A 135 3.89 20.94 -0.50
CA LYS A 135 3.01 20.39 0.55
C LYS A 135 2.13 21.45 1.20
N ASP A 136 2.62 22.67 1.41
CA ASP A 136 1.82 23.77 1.97
C ASP A 136 0.60 24.10 1.10
N ARG A 137 0.78 24.14 -0.23
CA ARG A 137 -0.33 24.33 -1.17
C ARG A 137 -1.31 23.16 -1.10
N ALA A 138 -0.80 21.92 -1.02
CA ALA A 138 -1.64 20.74 -0.89
C ALA A 138 -2.46 20.74 0.42
N ILE A 139 -1.89 21.24 1.53
CA ILE A 139 -2.60 21.41 2.80
C ILE A 139 -3.69 22.47 2.68
N VAL A 140 -3.44 23.58 1.98
CA VAL A 140 -4.47 24.60 1.70
C VAL A 140 -5.63 23.98 0.91
N GLU A 141 -5.33 23.18 -0.13
CA GLU A 141 -6.36 22.46 -0.88
C GLU A 141 -7.09 21.42 -0.04
N ALA A 142 -6.40 20.69 0.83
CA ALA A 142 -7.03 19.75 1.76
C ALA A 142 -8.01 20.46 2.70
N ARG A 143 -7.68 21.67 3.17
CA ARG A 143 -8.55 22.49 4.02
C ARG A 143 -9.78 23.01 3.28
N SER A 144 -9.72 23.17 1.96
CA SER A 144 -10.84 23.64 1.13
C SER A 144 -11.92 22.58 0.90
N ILE A 145 -11.65 21.30 1.24
CA ILE A 145 -12.63 20.22 1.20
C ILE A 145 -13.78 20.53 2.18
N GLY A 146 -15.00 20.61 1.65
CA GLY A 146 -16.20 20.96 2.41
C GLY A 146 -16.64 19.84 3.35
N THR A 147 -16.54 18.59 2.90
CA THR A 147 -16.91 17.41 3.67
C THR A 147 -15.95 17.19 4.86
N PRO A 148 -16.39 17.33 6.14
CA PRO A 148 -15.48 17.33 7.28
C PRO A 148 -14.64 16.07 7.45
N TYR A 149 -15.23 14.88 7.26
CA TYR A 149 -14.49 13.62 7.38
C TYR A 149 -13.46 13.45 6.26
N ALA A 150 -13.78 13.83 5.02
CA ALA A 150 -12.87 13.76 3.89
C ALA A 150 -11.70 14.76 4.06
N ARG A 151 -11.99 15.96 4.60
CA ARG A 151 -10.96 16.92 4.98
C ARG A 151 -10.01 16.34 6.04
N ALA A 152 -10.54 15.74 7.10
CA ALA A 152 -9.73 15.15 8.17
C ALA A 152 -8.84 14.00 7.64
N LEU A 153 -9.40 13.10 6.83
CA LEU A 153 -8.63 12.02 6.17
C LEU A 153 -7.55 12.54 5.24
N THR A 154 -7.80 13.65 4.55
CA THR A 154 -6.81 14.25 3.66
C THR A 154 -5.67 14.86 4.48
N LEU A 155 -6.01 15.65 5.49
CA LEU A 155 -5.04 16.31 6.37
C LEU A 155 -4.19 15.32 7.15
N SER A 156 -4.74 14.18 7.58
CA SER A 156 -3.96 13.15 8.28
C SER A 156 -2.81 12.57 7.44
N ALA A 157 -2.88 12.66 6.11
CA ALA A 157 -1.78 12.23 5.23
C ALA A 157 -0.57 13.18 5.27
N TYR A 158 -0.75 14.39 5.80
CA TYR A 158 0.25 15.45 5.92
C TYR A 158 0.66 15.70 7.38
N SER A 159 0.35 14.80 8.32
CA SER A 159 0.50 15.02 9.77
C SER A 159 1.85 15.57 10.20
N GLU A 160 2.94 15.15 9.57
CA GLU A 160 4.29 15.66 9.84
C GLU A 160 4.39 17.18 9.60
N SER A 161 3.78 17.68 8.53
CA SER A 161 3.83 19.08 8.10
C SER A 161 2.69 19.94 8.70
N LEU A 162 1.77 19.36 9.46
CA LEU A 162 0.68 20.10 10.10
C LEU A 162 1.15 20.87 11.35
N SER A 163 0.47 21.97 11.67
CA SER A 163 0.59 22.59 13.01
C SER A 163 -0.12 21.76 14.07
N ASP A 164 0.22 21.96 15.35
CA ASP A 164 -0.40 21.24 16.47
C ASP A 164 -1.91 21.47 16.55
N GLU A 165 -2.39 22.68 16.21
CA GLU A 165 -3.82 22.99 16.16
C GLU A 165 -4.53 22.19 15.07
N LEU A 166 -3.90 22.05 13.89
CA LEU A 166 -4.48 21.27 12.79
C LEU A 166 -4.46 19.77 13.10
N ARG A 167 -3.41 19.25 13.72
CA ARG A 167 -3.35 17.84 14.17
C ARG A 167 -4.48 17.54 15.16
N LEU A 168 -4.72 18.44 16.12
CA LEU A 168 -5.83 18.31 17.07
C LEU A 168 -7.20 18.33 16.36
N GLN A 169 -7.40 19.22 15.39
CA GLN A 169 -8.64 19.25 14.61
C GLN A 169 -8.87 17.95 13.82
N VAL A 170 -7.81 17.35 13.27
CA VAL A 170 -7.89 16.05 12.59
C VAL A 170 -8.30 14.95 13.57
N LEU A 171 -7.67 14.89 14.75
CA LEU A 171 -8.02 13.94 15.81
C LEU A 171 -9.50 14.08 16.22
N GLN A 172 -9.95 15.31 16.50
CA GLN A 172 -11.33 15.59 16.91
C GLN A 172 -12.37 15.26 15.82
N ALA A 173 -11.96 15.23 14.56
CA ALA A 173 -12.81 14.86 13.43
C ALA A 173 -12.81 13.33 13.16
N ALA A 174 -11.96 12.53 13.81
CA ALA A 174 -11.92 11.09 13.62
C ALA A 174 -13.28 10.40 13.79
N PRO A 175 -14.13 10.74 14.78
CA PRO A 175 -15.46 10.14 14.94
C PRO A 175 -16.42 10.41 13.77
N LEU A 176 -16.15 11.44 12.95
CA LEU A 176 -16.95 11.76 11.76
C LEU A 176 -16.65 10.83 10.57
N VAL A 177 -15.55 10.09 10.62
CA VAL A 177 -15.19 9.11 9.59
C VAL A 177 -16.00 7.84 9.82
N ILE A 178 -17.05 7.65 9.03
CA ILE A 178 -17.99 6.52 9.17
C ILE A 178 -17.29 5.19 8.87
N ASP A 179 -16.46 5.15 7.84
CA ASP A 179 -15.66 3.97 7.49
C ASP A 179 -14.57 3.75 8.56
N GLU A 180 -14.71 2.66 9.31
CA GLU A 180 -13.86 2.40 10.46
C GLU A 180 -12.41 2.09 10.10
N TRP A 181 -12.15 1.55 8.90
CA TRP A 181 -10.79 1.33 8.39
C TRP A 181 -10.10 2.65 8.07
N LEU A 182 -10.82 3.58 7.47
CA LEU A 182 -10.31 4.93 7.23
C LEU A 182 -10.10 5.68 8.55
N ARG A 183 -10.98 5.49 9.54
CA ARG A 183 -10.80 6.04 10.88
C ARG A 183 -9.54 5.49 11.55
N ALA A 184 -9.31 4.18 11.48
CA ALA A 184 -8.10 3.55 12.00
C ALA A 184 -6.83 4.11 11.36
N THR A 185 -6.85 4.25 10.02
CA THR A 185 -5.74 4.83 9.26
C THR A 185 -5.47 6.27 9.68
N LEU A 186 -6.51 7.09 9.86
CA LEU A 186 -6.40 8.47 10.33
C LEU A 186 -5.72 8.53 11.71
N LEU A 187 -6.21 7.73 12.66
CA LEU A 187 -5.68 7.70 14.04
C LEU A 187 -4.21 7.29 14.06
N GLY A 188 -3.83 6.25 13.31
CA GLY A 188 -2.44 5.83 13.20
C GLY A 188 -1.54 6.91 12.60
N ALA A 189 -1.99 7.60 11.55
CA ALA A 189 -1.22 8.62 10.86
C ALA A 189 -0.98 9.90 11.69
N VAL A 190 -1.91 10.27 12.58
CA VAL A 190 -1.70 11.44 13.46
C VAL A 190 -0.92 11.09 14.72
N ALA A 191 -1.00 9.86 15.23
CA ALA A 191 -0.56 9.48 16.57
C ALA A 191 0.90 9.86 16.89
N GLU A 192 1.80 9.74 15.92
CA GLU A 192 3.23 10.02 16.09
C GLU A 192 3.52 11.49 16.41
N TYR A 193 2.66 12.39 15.93
CA TYR A 193 2.84 13.84 16.04
C TYR A 193 1.94 14.49 17.11
N LEU A 194 1.25 13.67 17.92
CA LEU A 194 0.38 14.14 18.99
C LEU A 194 1.15 14.33 20.31
N THR A 195 0.61 15.14 21.22
CA THR A 195 1.06 15.19 22.62
C THR A 195 0.64 13.91 23.37
N SER A 196 1.17 13.69 24.57
CA SER A 196 0.79 12.52 25.39
C SER A 196 -0.70 12.50 25.76
N GLU A 197 -1.29 13.66 26.00
CA GLU A 197 -2.72 13.80 26.30
C GLU A 197 -3.57 13.47 25.06
N GLN A 198 -3.17 14.00 23.91
CA GLN A 198 -3.85 13.73 22.63
C GLN A 198 -3.70 12.27 22.18
N ARG A 199 -2.57 11.62 22.46
CA ARG A 199 -2.41 10.17 22.23
C ARG A 199 -3.36 9.34 23.08
N ALA A 200 -3.64 9.76 24.32
CA ALA A 200 -4.64 9.09 25.15
C ALA A 200 -6.06 9.25 24.59
N GLU A 201 -6.38 10.41 24.01
CA GLU A 201 -7.64 10.63 23.28
C GLU A 201 -7.74 9.77 22.02
N ALA A 202 -6.67 9.71 21.21
CA ALA A 202 -6.60 8.85 20.03
C ALA A 202 -6.76 7.37 20.39
N TRP A 203 -6.15 6.94 21.50
CA TRP A 203 -6.32 5.59 22.05
C TRP A 203 -7.75 5.30 22.46
N ALA A 204 -8.41 6.25 23.13
CA ALA A 204 -9.82 6.12 23.51
C ALA A 204 -10.73 6.03 22.27
N GLU A 205 -10.43 6.77 21.20
CA GLU A 205 -11.18 6.68 19.95
C GLU A 205 -10.93 5.35 19.21
N ALA A 206 -9.68 4.87 19.18
CA ALA A 206 -9.36 3.55 18.63
C ALA A 206 -10.19 2.44 19.31
N ARG A 207 -10.37 2.50 20.63
CA ARG A 207 -11.20 1.54 21.39
C ARG A 207 -12.69 1.58 21.02
N ARG A 208 -13.20 2.70 20.48
CA ARG A 208 -14.61 2.85 20.08
C ARG A 208 -14.92 2.26 18.71
N ILE A 209 -13.89 1.90 17.93
CA ILE A 209 -14.09 1.24 16.64
C ILE A 209 -14.74 -0.13 16.86
N SER A 210 -15.81 -0.41 16.11
CA SER A 210 -16.64 -1.60 16.25
C SER A 210 -16.07 -2.79 15.47
N ASP A 211 -15.67 -2.56 14.21
CA ASP A 211 -14.98 -3.53 13.37
C ASP A 211 -13.67 -3.93 14.03
N ARG A 212 -13.53 -5.23 14.32
CA ARG A 212 -12.42 -5.72 15.13
C ARG A 212 -11.09 -5.55 14.42
N ALA A 213 -11.05 -5.72 13.10
CA ALA A 213 -9.80 -5.62 12.34
C ALA A 213 -9.33 -4.16 12.24
N ALA A 214 -10.23 -3.24 11.90
CA ALA A 214 -9.96 -1.80 11.94
C ALA A 214 -9.54 -1.35 13.36
N ARG A 215 -10.17 -1.88 14.41
CA ARG A 215 -9.77 -1.60 15.79
C ARG A 215 -8.36 -2.08 16.10
N VAL A 216 -7.96 -3.29 15.68
CA VAL A 216 -6.56 -3.75 15.86
C VAL A 216 -5.61 -2.79 15.17
N SER A 217 -5.89 -2.41 13.92
CA SER A 217 -5.06 -1.48 13.15
C SER A 217 -4.89 -0.13 13.87
N ALA A 218 -5.99 0.44 14.38
CA ALA A 218 -5.95 1.69 15.13
C ALA A 218 -5.17 1.57 16.45
N LEU A 219 -5.44 0.51 17.23
CA LEU A 219 -4.74 0.27 18.50
C LEU A 219 -3.25 0.03 18.26
N HIS A 220 -2.86 -0.74 17.25
CA HIS A 220 -1.46 -0.97 16.91
C HIS A 220 -0.75 0.34 16.53
N GLY A 221 -1.35 1.12 15.62
CA GLY A 221 -0.81 2.40 15.18
C GLY A 221 -0.58 3.37 16.34
N VAL A 222 -1.57 3.52 17.24
CA VAL A 222 -1.42 4.40 18.42
C VAL A 222 -0.43 3.81 19.44
N ALA A 223 -0.46 2.50 19.70
CA ALA A 223 0.38 1.83 20.71
C ALA A 223 1.88 2.08 20.48
N ARG A 224 2.32 2.07 19.22
CA ARG A 224 3.73 2.30 18.86
C ARG A 224 4.24 3.68 19.26
N THR A 225 3.34 4.64 19.44
CA THR A 225 3.64 6.03 19.81
C THR A 225 3.54 6.29 21.32
N LEU A 226 3.08 5.30 22.09
CA LEU A 226 2.98 5.40 23.54
C LEU A 226 4.35 5.26 24.22
N SER A 227 4.40 5.60 25.52
CA SER A 227 5.60 5.44 26.35
C SER A 227 6.04 3.98 26.45
N VAL A 228 7.28 3.74 26.90
CA VAL A 228 7.86 2.40 27.05
C VAL A 228 7.02 1.53 28.00
N GLU A 229 6.36 2.13 28.99
CA GLU A 229 5.51 1.44 29.95
C GLU A 229 4.11 1.13 29.39
N ALA A 230 3.55 2.06 28.61
CA ALA A 230 2.18 1.93 28.08
C ALA A 230 2.11 1.12 26.78
N ARG A 231 3.19 1.09 25.98
CA ARG A 231 3.26 0.37 24.70
C ARG A 231 2.97 -1.13 24.85
N PRO A 232 3.60 -1.90 25.77
CA PRO A 232 3.31 -3.33 25.91
C PRO A 232 1.85 -3.62 26.27
N ILE A 233 1.24 -2.77 27.11
CA ILE A 233 -0.16 -2.88 27.50
C ILE A 233 -1.07 -2.66 26.28
N GLY A 234 -0.75 -1.66 25.46
CA GLY A 234 -1.49 -1.37 24.25
C GLY A 234 -1.39 -2.50 23.21
N LEU A 235 -0.20 -3.04 23.00
CA LEU A 235 0.01 -4.18 22.09
C LEU A 235 -0.72 -5.45 22.56
N GLN A 236 -0.73 -5.71 23.87
CA GLN A 236 -1.48 -6.83 24.44
C GLN A 236 -3.00 -6.67 24.23
N GLU A 237 -3.52 -5.44 24.34
CA GLU A 237 -4.93 -5.17 24.04
C GLU A 237 -5.24 -5.42 22.56
N ALA A 238 -4.41 -4.91 21.64
CA ALA A 238 -4.54 -5.14 20.21
C ALA A 238 -4.51 -6.63 19.86
N LEU A 239 -3.58 -7.40 20.46
CA LEU A 239 -3.47 -8.85 20.29
C LEU A 239 -4.73 -9.59 20.77
N ARG A 240 -5.28 -9.19 21.92
CA ARG A 240 -6.54 -9.77 22.42
C ARG A 240 -7.71 -9.51 21.45
N VAL A 241 -7.76 -8.33 20.84
CA VAL A 241 -8.79 -8.02 19.83
C VAL A 241 -8.58 -8.84 18.56
N ALA A 242 -7.34 -8.97 18.08
CA ALA A 242 -7.02 -9.74 16.88
C ALA A 242 -7.49 -11.19 16.98
N ARG A 243 -7.28 -11.82 18.14
CA ARG A 243 -7.75 -13.18 18.46
C ARG A 243 -9.27 -13.34 18.42
N GLN A 244 -10.03 -12.26 18.52
CA GLN A 244 -11.51 -12.26 18.48
C GLN A 244 -12.07 -12.00 17.08
N ILE A 245 -11.22 -11.81 16.07
CA ILE A 245 -11.67 -11.67 14.68
C ILE A 245 -12.18 -13.04 14.19
N GLU A 246 -13.39 -13.04 13.63
CA GLU A 246 -14.06 -14.25 13.13
C GLU A 246 -13.65 -14.58 11.70
N ASP A 247 -13.41 -13.56 10.87
CA ASP A 247 -12.88 -13.74 9.52
C ASP A 247 -11.41 -14.19 9.56
N GLU A 248 -11.12 -15.32 8.92
CA GLU A 248 -9.80 -15.95 9.00
C GLU A 248 -8.70 -15.12 8.33
N LEU A 249 -9.02 -14.46 7.21
CA LEU A 249 -8.11 -13.56 6.53
C LEU A 249 -7.77 -12.36 7.42
N GLY A 250 -8.80 -11.66 7.90
CA GLY A 250 -8.63 -10.53 8.80
C GLY A 250 -7.90 -10.91 10.10
N ARG A 251 -8.15 -12.10 10.64
CA ARG A 251 -7.42 -12.60 11.81
C ARG A 251 -5.95 -12.85 11.51
N ALA A 252 -5.63 -13.54 10.42
CA ALA A 252 -4.26 -13.82 10.01
C ALA A 252 -3.49 -12.51 9.77
N GLU A 253 -4.06 -11.57 9.00
CA GLU A 253 -3.45 -10.27 8.69
C GLU A 253 -3.21 -9.44 9.96
N MET A 254 -4.20 -9.33 10.84
CA MET A 254 -4.07 -8.50 12.04
C MET A 254 -3.12 -9.11 13.08
N LEU A 255 -3.04 -10.45 13.17
CA LEU A 255 -2.01 -11.09 13.98
C LEU A 255 -0.62 -10.83 13.38
N ALA A 256 -0.44 -10.98 12.06
CA ALA A 256 0.81 -10.74 11.35
C ALA A 256 1.35 -9.33 11.58
N VAL A 257 0.49 -8.31 11.49
CA VAL A 257 0.82 -6.90 11.71
C VAL A 257 1.41 -6.66 13.11
N LEU A 258 0.91 -7.36 14.13
CA LEU A 258 1.37 -7.19 15.51
C LEU A 258 2.72 -7.85 15.78
N LEU A 259 3.09 -8.90 15.05
CA LEU A 259 4.27 -9.74 15.36
C LEU A 259 5.58 -8.95 15.45
N VAL A 260 5.73 -7.89 14.65
CA VAL A 260 6.96 -7.08 14.57
C VAL A 260 7.23 -6.33 15.88
N ASP A 261 6.19 -5.97 16.63
CA ASP A 261 6.32 -5.20 17.86
C ASP A 261 6.08 -6.05 19.13
N LEU A 262 5.76 -7.34 18.99
CA LEU A 262 5.52 -8.24 20.13
C LEU A 262 6.83 -8.76 20.76
N PRO A 263 6.87 -8.91 22.09
CA PRO A 263 7.96 -9.62 22.77
C PRO A 263 8.06 -11.08 22.33
N ASP A 264 9.26 -11.68 22.41
CA ASP A 264 9.58 -13.01 21.89
C ASP A 264 8.64 -14.13 22.37
N ASP A 265 8.28 -14.11 23.65
CA ASP A 265 7.39 -15.09 24.27
C ASP A 265 5.97 -15.07 23.69
N GLN A 266 5.45 -13.89 23.39
CA GLN A 266 4.12 -13.72 22.79
C GLN A 266 4.17 -13.88 21.27
N ARG A 267 5.27 -13.48 20.63
CA ARG A 267 5.45 -13.51 19.17
C ARG A 267 5.36 -14.93 18.62
N ALA A 268 5.99 -15.91 19.28
CA ALA A 268 5.95 -17.29 18.80
C ALA A 268 4.53 -17.88 18.80
N LEU A 269 3.75 -17.64 19.86
CA LEU A 269 2.36 -18.09 19.95
C LEU A 269 1.47 -17.37 18.93
N ALA A 270 1.58 -16.05 18.83
CA ALA A 270 0.82 -15.25 17.87
C ALA A 270 1.14 -15.63 16.41
N PHE A 271 2.40 -15.96 16.10
CA PHE A 271 2.81 -16.43 14.78
C PHE A 271 2.12 -17.75 14.42
N GLN A 272 2.09 -18.71 15.35
CA GLN A 272 1.39 -19.98 15.13
C GLN A 272 -0.12 -19.79 14.94
N GLU A 273 -0.75 -18.91 15.74
CA GLU A 273 -2.17 -18.56 15.56
C GLU A 273 -2.44 -17.94 14.19
N ALA A 274 -1.58 -17.02 13.73
CA ALA A 274 -1.70 -16.36 12.44
C ALA A 274 -1.54 -17.34 11.27
N TRP A 275 -0.58 -18.26 11.38
CA TRP A 275 -0.36 -19.31 10.38
C TRP A 275 -1.55 -20.27 10.30
N GLN A 276 -2.12 -20.69 11.43
CA GLN A 276 -3.31 -21.54 11.45
C GLN A 276 -4.54 -20.84 10.87
N ALA A 277 -4.72 -19.54 11.16
CA ALA A 277 -5.76 -18.73 10.55
C ALA A 277 -5.58 -18.66 9.02
N ALA A 278 -4.37 -18.38 8.55
CA ALA A 278 -4.06 -18.35 7.11
C ALA A 278 -4.36 -19.71 6.44
N ARG A 279 -4.01 -20.83 7.07
CA ARG A 279 -4.31 -22.19 6.60
C ARG A 279 -5.79 -22.51 6.48
N SER A 280 -6.64 -21.81 7.22
CA SER A 280 -8.09 -22.02 7.23
C SER A 280 -8.81 -21.25 6.11
N ILE A 281 -8.09 -20.42 5.35
CA ILE A 281 -8.64 -19.66 4.22
C ILE A 281 -8.88 -20.60 3.04
N GLY A 282 -10.12 -20.59 2.52
CA GLY A 282 -10.53 -21.51 1.44
C GLY A 282 -10.15 -21.07 0.02
N ASP A 283 -9.92 -19.77 -0.22
CA ASP A 283 -9.45 -19.28 -1.52
C ASP A 283 -7.92 -19.37 -1.59
N PRO A 284 -7.33 -20.09 -2.56
CA PRO A 284 -5.88 -20.29 -2.62
C PRO A 284 -5.08 -18.99 -2.81
N ALA A 285 -5.61 -17.99 -3.50
CA ALA A 285 -4.90 -16.73 -3.71
C ALA A 285 -4.87 -15.89 -2.42
N LEU A 286 -5.99 -15.83 -1.69
CA LEU A 286 -6.07 -15.19 -0.38
C LEU A 286 -5.22 -15.94 0.65
N GLN A 287 -5.27 -17.27 0.67
CA GLN A 287 -4.46 -18.12 1.54
C GLN A 287 -2.97 -17.85 1.33
N ALA A 288 -2.50 -17.91 0.07
CA ALA A 288 -1.09 -17.68 -0.22
C ALA A 288 -0.65 -16.24 0.14
N THR A 289 -1.52 -15.25 -0.11
CA THR A 289 -1.24 -13.85 0.27
C THR A 289 -1.11 -13.70 1.79
N ALA A 290 -2.02 -14.30 2.56
CA ALA A 290 -1.95 -14.30 4.03
C ALA A 290 -0.67 -14.97 4.55
N LEU A 291 -0.29 -16.12 3.98
CA LEU A 291 0.95 -16.82 4.32
C LEU A 291 2.20 -15.98 3.99
N ILE A 292 2.23 -15.32 2.83
CA ILE A 292 3.31 -14.40 2.45
C ILE A 292 3.43 -13.25 3.47
N GLY A 293 2.30 -12.73 3.96
CA GLY A 293 2.25 -11.68 4.98
C GLY A 293 2.93 -12.05 6.30
N LEU A 294 3.14 -13.34 6.58
CA LEU A 294 3.84 -13.82 7.78
C LEU A 294 5.37 -13.85 7.63
N LEU A 295 5.89 -13.85 6.41
CA LEU A 295 7.34 -13.95 6.14
C LEU A 295 8.20 -12.85 6.82
N PRO A 296 7.78 -11.56 6.88
CA PRO A 296 8.57 -10.53 7.57
C PRO A 296 8.85 -10.81 9.04
N ALA A 297 7.98 -11.57 9.70
CA ALA A 297 8.03 -11.85 11.13
C ALA A 297 8.17 -13.35 11.43
N ALA A 298 8.51 -14.16 10.42
CA ALA A 298 8.70 -15.59 10.57
C ALA A 298 9.90 -15.89 11.47
N LEU A 299 9.74 -16.90 12.33
CA LEU A 299 10.83 -17.45 13.12
C LEU A 299 11.81 -18.21 12.21
N GLU A 300 13.10 -18.16 12.50
CA GLU A 300 14.16 -18.73 11.64
C GLU A 300 13.91 -20.19 11.26
N ASP A 301 13.41 -20.99 12.21
CA ASP A 301 13.07 -22.40 12.04
C ASP A 301 11.80 -22.65 11.22
N ALA A 302 10.89 -21.67 11.13
CA ALA A 302 9.64 -21.75 10.40
C ALA A 302 9.72 -21.26 8.95
N VAL A 303 10.77 -20.50 8.57
CA VAL A 303 10.87 -19.86 7.24
C VAL A 303 10.83 -20.89 6.10
N ALA A 304 11.54 -22.01 6.24
CA ALA A 304 11.61 -23.03 5.19
C ALA A 304 10.24 -23.67 4.94
N ASP A 305 9.59 -24.14 6.00
CA ASP A 305 8.25 -24.76 5.95
C ASP A 305 7.20 -23.79 5.40
N LEU A 306 7.24 -22.52 5.83
CA LEU A 306 6.32 -21.49 5.35
C LEU A 306 6.51 -21.22 3.85
N ARG A 307 7.75 -21.16 3.36
CA ARG A 307 8.04 -21.00 1.92
C ARG A 307 7.53 -22.17 1.09
N GLU A 308 7.77 -23.40 1.55
CA GLU A 308 7.28 -24.60 0.85
C GLU A 308 5.76 -24.60 0.74
N GLU A 309 5.08 -24.24 1.82
CA GLU A 309 3.63 -24.15 1.84
C GLU A 309 3.09 -23.05 0.91
N ILE A 310 3.68 -21.86 0.92
CA ILE A 310 3.33 -20.77 -0.01
C ILE A 310 3.42 -21.26 -1.45
N LEU A 311 4.49 -21.95 -1.82
CA LEU A 311 4.66 -22.50 -3.17
C LEU A 311 3.61 -23.58 -3.47
N ALA A 312 3.31 -24.46 -2.51
CA ALA A 312 2.30 -25.51 -2.67
C ALA A 312 0.89 -24.94 -2.90
N VAL A 313 0.49 -23.92 -2.14
CA VAL A 313 -0.80 -23.22 -2.31
C VAL A 313 -0.83 -22.44 -3.62
N THR A 314 0.26 -21.72 -3.94
CA THR A 314 0.32 -20.89 -5.16
C THR A 314 0.19 -21.71 -6.45
N ARG A 315 0.66 -22.97 -6.45
CA ARG A 315 0.47 -23.91 -7.58
C ARG A 315 -1.01 -24.27 -7.83
N GLN A 316 -1.89 -24.11 -6.84
CA GLN A 316 -3.31 -24.41 -6.94
C GLN A 316 -4.11 -23.25 -7.58
N ILE A 317 -3.50 -22.06 -7.73
CA ILE A 317 -4.15 -20.89 -8.33
C ILE A 317 -4.25 -21.09 -9.85
N ALA A 318 -5.48 -21.30 -10.34
CA ALA A 318 -5.74 -21.53 -11.76
C ALA A 318 -5.49 -20.28 -12.61
N ASP A 319 -5.99 -19.12 -12.16
CA ASP A 319 -5.84 -17.85 -12.87
C ASP A 319 -4.37 -17.43 -12.94
N VAL A 320 -3.89 -17.20 -14.16
CA VAL A 320 -2.48 -16.97 -14.44
C VAL A 320 -2.02 -15.63 -13.87
N ASP A 321 -2.85 -14.60 -13.98
CA ASP A 321 -2.52 -13.25 -13.50
C ASP A 321 -2.54 -13.18 -11.96
N SER A 322 -3.48 -13.86 -11.30
CA SER A 322 -3.53 -14.01 -9.85
C SER A 322 -2.34 -14.80 -9.31
N ARG A 323 -1.95 -15.87 -10.01
CA ARG A 323 -0.76 -16.66 -9.67
C ARG A 323 0.53 -15.86 -9.84
N ALA A 324 0.64 -15.11 -10.94
CA ALA A 324 1.76 -14.20 -11.16
C ALA A 324 1.83 -13.12 -10.06
N GLU A 325 0.67 -12.59 -9.66
CA GLU A 325 0.57 -11.66 -8.53
C GLU A 325 1.08 -12.25 -7.22
N VAL A 326 0.61 -13.43 -6.82
CA VAL A 326 1.06 -14.07 -5.58
C VAL A 326 2.55 -14.39 -5.62
N LEU A 327 3.05 -14.98 -6.71
CA LEU A 327 4.47 -15.28 -6.86
C LEU A 327 5.33 -14.01 -6.80
N SER A 328 4.90 -12.93 -7.45
CA SER A 328 5.63 -11.65 -7.44
C SER A 328 5.79 -11.06 -6.05
N GLN A 329 4.86 -11.34 -5.12
CA GLN A 329 4.94 -10.89 -3.72
C GLN A 329 5.95 -11.70 -2.90
N ALA A 330 6.15 -12.97 -3.23
CA ALA A 330 7.04 -13.88 -2.50
C ALA A 330 8.52 -13.71 -2.87
N ILE A 331 8.86 -13.17 -4.06
CA ILE A 331 10.25 -13.12 -4.57
C ILE A 331 11.21 -12.41 -3.61
N ALA A 332 10.76 -11.33 -2.94
CA ALA A 332 11.59 -10.61 -1.97
C ALA A 332 12.08 -11.51 -0.81
N TYR A 333 11.39 -12.62 -0.58
CA TYR A 333 11.70 -13.58 0.48
C TYR A 333 12.33 -14.87 -0.04
N CYS A 334 12.64 -15.02 -1.33
CA CYS A 334 13.46 -16.13 -1.83
C CYS A 334 14.94 -15.94 -1.45
N ALA A 335 15.74 -17.01 -1.54
CA ALA A 335 17.19 -16.89 -1.43
C ALA A 335 17.71 -15.93 -2.52
N VAL A 336 18.74 -15.14 -2.23
CA VAL A 336 19.21 -14.06 -3.11
C VAL A 336 19.54 -14.59 -4.51
N GLU A 337 20.11 -15.78 -4.57
CA GLU A 337 20.53 -16.48 -5.78
C GLU A 337 19.32 -16.95 -6.63
N GLU A 338 18.16 -17.16 -6.01
CA GLU A 338 16.95 -17.67 -6.67
C GLU A 338 16.04 -16.55 -7.18
N ARG A 339 16.20 -15.31 -6.69
CA ARG A 339 15.28 -14.20 -6.98
C ARG A 339 15.16 -13.89 -8.47
N ALA A 340 16.28 -13.96 -9.20
CA ALA A 340 16.31 -13.70 -10.63
C ALA A 340 15.56 -14.78 -11.43
N ASP A 341 15.79 -16.05 -11.09
CA ASP A 341 15.11 -17.17 -11.76
C ASP A 341 13.61 -17.20 -11.40
N ALA A 342 13.26 -16.88 -10.16
CA ALA A 342 11.86 -16.71 -9.74
C ALA A 342 11.17 -15.56 -10.52
N ALA A 343 11.85 -14.42 -10.69
CA ALA A 343 11.31 -13.30 -11.47
C ALA A 343 11.12 -13.67 -12.96
N CYS A 344 12.07 -14.42 -13.53
CA CYS A 344 11.96 -14.95 -14.88
C CYS A 344 10.76 -15.90 -15.02
N ALA A 345 10.60 -16.83 -14.08
CA ALA A 345 9.47 -17.78 -14.07
C ALA A 345 8.10 -17.07 -13.97
N VAL A 346 8.00 -15.95 -13.25
CA VAL A 346 6.77 -15.14 -13.22
C VAL A 346 6.51 -14.49 -14.58
N LEU A 347 7.53 -13.96 -15.27
CA LEU A 347 7.36 -13.38 -16.61
C LEU A 347 6.93 -14.44 -17.64
N GLU A 348 7.42 -15.67 -17.52
CA GLU A 348 7.07 -16.79 -18.42
C GLU A 348 5.59 -17.18 -18.38
N LEU A 349 4.88 -16.83 -17.30
CA LEU A 349 3.43 -17.06 -17.20
C LEU A 349 2.63 -16.32 -18.28
N TRP A 350 3.17 -15.23 -18.84
CA TRP A 350 2.48 -14.42 -19.85
C TRP A 350 2.85 -14.74 -21.30
N GLY A 351 3.59 -15.83 -21.55
CA GLY A 351 4.06 -16.23 -22.89
C GLY A 351 5.30 -15.48 -23.28
#